data_AF-A0A010ZQ08-F1
#
_entry.id   AF-A0A010ZQ08-F1
#
_cell.length_a   1.000
_cell.length_b   1.000
_cell.length_c   1.000
_cell.angle_alpha   90.00
_cell.angle_beta   90.00
_cell.angle_gamma   90.00
#
_symmetry.space_group_name_H-M   'P 1'
#
loop_
_entity.id
_entity.type
_entity.pdbx_description
1 polymer ?
#
loop_
_entity_poly.entity_id
_entity_poly.type
_entity_poly.pdbx_seq_one_letter_code
_entity_poly.pdbx_strand_id
1 'polypeptide(L)'
;MPYQSDEIAVNFASLMKASEDIQGAINKLSAELDALERGVQPLVATWDGPAKAAYLVRKREWDGASADLTQLLTSIKGAVVRSAEIMSAQEAKNTSLFNPH
;
A
#
# COMPACT_ATOMS: atom_id res chain seq x y z
N MET A 1 -29.82 0.95 -11.85
CA MET A 1 -29.50 2.32 -11.39
C MET A 1 -28.01 2.55 -11.63
N PRO A 2 -27.59 3.35 -12.62
CA PRO A 2 -26.18 3.48 -13.05
C PRO A 2 -25.26 4.20 -12.05
N TYR A 3 -25.82 4.90 -11.06
CA TYR A 3 -25.05 5.71 -10.11
C TYR A 3 -24.17 4.88 -9.16
N GLN A 4 -24.58 3.66 -8.81
CA GLN A 4 -23.88 2.84 -7.81
C GLN A 4 -22.61 2.18 -8.37
N SER A 5 -22.65 1.73 -9.63
CA SER A 5 -21.48 1.13 -10.30
C SER A 5 -20.41 2.18 -10.62
N ASP A 6 -20.81 3.41 -10.94
CA ASP A 6 -19.91 4.53 -11.23
C ASP A 6 -19.17 5.02 -9.97
N GLU A 7 -19.86 5.10 -8.83
CA GLU A 7 -19.25 5.42 -7.53
C GLU A 7 -18.18 4.39 -7.13
N ILE A 8 -18.44 3.10 -7.39
CA ILE A 8 -17.44 2.04 -7.15
C ILE A 8 -16.24 2.17 -8.08
N ALA A 9 -16.45 2.47 -9.36
CA ALA A 9 -15.36 2.66 -10.31
C ALA A 9 -14.44 3.83 -9.89
N VAL A 10 -15.03 4.94 -9.44
CA VAL A 10 -14.29 6.11 -8.93
C VAL A 10 -13.53 5.78 -7.64
N ASN A 11 -14.18 5.10 -6.69
CA ASN A 11 -13.54 4.68 -5.45
C ASN A 11 -12.39 3.70 -5.71
N PHE A 12 -12.55 2.78 -6.66
CA PHE A 12 -11.49 1.86 -7.08
C PHE A 12 -10.29 2.61 -7.65
N ALA A 13 -10.52 3.52 -8.61
CA ALA A 13 -9.45 4.31 -9.21
C ALA A 13 -8.69 5.15 -8.17
N SER A 14 -9.42 5.74 -7.22
CA SER A 14 -8.83 6.55 -6.14
C SER A 14 -7.98 5.70 -5.18
N LEU A 15 -8.44 4.51 -4.83
CA LEU A 15 -7.70 3.57 -3.97
C LEU A 15 -6.46 3.02 -4.67
N MET A 16 -6.56 2.69 -5.97
CA MET A 16 -5.41 2.28 -6.78
C MET A 16 -4.34 3.37 -6.81
N LYS A 17 -4.75 4.62 -7.05
CA LYS A 17 -3.81 5.75 -7.07
C LYS A 17 -3.15 5.98 -5.71
N ALA A 18 -3.92 5.97 -4.62
CA ALA A 18 -3.36 6.10 -3.27
C ALA A 18 -2.35 4.99 -2.95
N SER A 19 -2.61 3.75 -3.42
CA SER A 19 -1.67 2.64 -3.27
C SER A 19 -0.37 2.86 -4.06
N GLU A 20 -0.46 3.34 -5.30
CA GLU A 20 0.71 3.67 -6.12
C GLU A 20 1.53 4.80 -5.49
N ASP A 21 0.87 5.85 -5.00
CA ASP A 21 1.50 6.98 -4.33
C ASP A 21 2.25 6.54 -3.06
N ILE A 22 1.63 5.69 -2.23
CA ILE A 22 2.27 5.16 -1.02
C ILE A 22 3.43 4.23 -1.38
N GLN A 23 3.29 3.35 -2.37
CA GLN A 23 4.38 2.49 -2.82
C GLN A 23 5.56 3.32 -3.36
N GLY A 24 5.26 4.40 -4.10
CA GLY A 24 6.26 5.35 -4.56
C GLY A 24 6.98 6.04 -3.39
N ALA A 25 6.24 6.46 -2.36
CA ALA A 25 6.82 7.05 -1.15
C ALA A 25 7.71 6.06 -0.40
N ILE A 26 7.29 4.80 -0.24
CA ILE A 26 8.09 3.73 0.36
C ILE A 26 9.38 3.53 -0.43
N ASN A 27 9.29 3.36 -1.74
CA ASN A 27 10.46 3.12 -2.60
C ASN A 27 11.46 4.28 -2.54
N LYS A 28 10.95 5.51 -2.60
CA LYS A 28 11.78 6.72 -2.51
C LYS A 28 12.54 6.77 -1.19
N LEU A 29 11.85 6.48 -0.09
CA LEU A 29 12.43 6.57 1.22
C LEU A 29 13.42 5.44 1.51
N SER A 30 13.14 4.21 1.05
CA SER A 30 14.13 3.13 1.07
C SER A 30 15.38 3.49 0.27
N ALA A 31 15.23 4.11 -0.90
CA ALA A 31 16.37 4.56 -1.70
C ALA A 31 17.19 5.67 -1.00
N GLU A 32 16.52 6.61 -0.31
CA GLU A 32 17.18 7.64 0.51
C GLU A 32 17.94 7.03 1.69
N LEU A 33 17.38 6.01 2.35
CA LEU A 33 18.06 5.27 3.41
C LEU A 33 19.25 4.46 2.89
N ASP A 34 19.12 3.76 1.76
CA ASP A 34 20.23 3.06 1.14
C ASP A 34 21.36 4.02 0.73
N ALA A 35 20.99 5.21 0.22
CA ALA A 35 21.96 6.26 -0.09
C ALA A 35 22.64 6.78 1.17
N LEU A 36 21.87 7.01 2.25
CA LEU A 36 22.40 7.38 3.55
C LEU A 36 23.34 6.29 4.07
N GLU A 37 22.98 5.02 4.00
CA GLU A 37 23.83 3.89 4.41
C GLU A 37 25.15 3.86 3.69
N ARG A 38 25.14 4.00 2.37
CA ARG A 38 26.37 4.02 1.58
C ARG A 38 27.27 5.19 1.96
N GLY A 39 26.70 6.37 2.21
CA GLY A 39 27.45 7.55 2.62
C GLY A 39 27.93 7.51 4.08
N VAL A 40 27.17 6.87 4.96
CA VAL A 40 27.41 6.82 6.39
C VAL A 40 28.24 5.60 6.79
N GLN A 41 28.31 4.53 5.99
CA GLN A 41 29.16 3.35 6.22
C GLN A 41 30.61 3.68 6.60
N PRO A 42 31.35 4.57 5.90
CA PRO A 42 32.70 4.95 6.28
C PRO A 42 32.78 5.70 7.62
N LEU A 43 31.73 6.45 7.96
CA LEU A 43 31.61 7.22 9.21
C LEU A 43 31.14 6.34 10.38
N VAL A 44 30.33 5.31 10.13
CA VAL A 44 29.93 4.33 11.15
C VAL A 44 31.11 3.53 11.67
N ALA A 45 32.15 3.34 10.85
CA ALA A 45 33.40 2.75 11.31
C ALA A 45 34.12 3.63 12.36
N THR A 46 33.85 4.95 12.37
CA THR A 46 34.43 5.90 13.33
C THR A 46 33.47 6.26 14.47
N TRP A 47 32.18 5.91 14.35
CA TRP A 47 31.19 6.09 15.40
C TRP A 47 31.36 5.05 16.52
N ASP A 48 31.27 5.50 17.77
CA ASP A 48 31.23 4.61 18.93
C ASP A 48 30.00 3.68 18.91
N GLY A 49 30.11 2.55 19.62
CA GLY A 49 29.07 1.51 19.70
C GLY A 49 27.62 1.99 19.92
N PRO A 50 27.35 3.00 20.77
CA PRO A 50 26.00 3.51 20.99
C PRO A 50 25.36 4.17 19.75
N ALA A 51 26.13 4.92 18.95
CA ALA A 51 25.62 5.59 17.76
C ALA A 51 25.28 4.58 16.65
N LYS A 52 26.12 3.57 16.48
CA LYS A 52 25.84 2.43 15.60
C LYS A 52 24.59 1.66 16.04
N ALA A 53 24.41 1.45 17.34
CA ALA A 53 23.22 0.79 17.86
C ALA A 53 21.94 1.60 17.60
N ALA A 54 21.95 2.91 17.87
CA ALA A 54 20.82 3.80 17.61
C ALA A 54 20.42 3.83 16.12
N TYR A 55 21.42 3.84 15.23
CA TYR A 55 21.19 3.74 13.79
C TYR A 55 20.45 2.45 13.41
N LEU A 56 20.93 1.29 13.87
CA LEU A 56 20.34 -0.02 13.56
C LEU A 56 18.94 -0.22 14.14
N VAL A 57 18.63 0.44 15.26
CA VAL A 57 17.26 0.47 15.80
C VAL A 57 16.35 1.22 14.85
N ARG A 58 16.73 2.44 14.45
CA ARG A 58 15.93 3.27 13.54
C ARG A 58 15.70 2.59 12.19
N LYS A 59 16.73 1.92 11.65
CA LYS A 59 16.60 1.13 10.43
C LYS A 59 15.54 0.03 10.55
N ARG A 60 15.58 -0.74 11.65
CA ARG A 60 14.62 -1.84 11.85
C ARG A 60 13.18 -1.35 12.02
N GLU A 61 12.99 -0.26 12.76
CA GLU A 61 11.68 0.39 12.88
C GLU A 61 11.14 0.82 11.50
N TRP A 62 12.03 1.36 10.67
CA TRP A 62 11.70 1.77 9.31
C TRP A 62 11.29 0.60 8.41
N ASP A 63 12.11 -0.45 8.39
CA ASP A 63 11.86 -1.65 7.57
C ASP A 63 10.52 -2.31 7.98
N GLY A 64 10.23 -2.34 9.28
CA GLY A 64 8.95 -2.82 9.82
C GLY A 64 7.77 -1.98 9.34
N ALA A 65 7.82 -0.67 9.50
CA ALA A 65 6.73 0.22 9.06
C ALA A 65 6.46 0.11 7.55
N SER A 66 7.52 -0.04 6.75
CA SER A 66 7.40 -0.23 5.29
C SER A 66 6.71 -1.54 4.92
N ALA A 67 7.05 -2.62 5.64
CA ALA A 67 6.40 -3.92 5.47
C ALA A 67 4.90 -3.85 5.86
N ASP A 68 4.58 -3.24 6.99
CA ASP A 68 3.21 -3.09 7.48
C ASP A 68 2.34 -2.29 6.50
N LEU A 69 2.86 -1.18 5.95
CA LEU A 69 2.16 -0.39 4.94
C LEU A 69 1.90 -1.19 3.68
N THR A 70 2.90 -1.95 3.20
CA THR A 70 2.76 -2.81 2.02
C THR A 70 1.68 -3.88 2.23
N GLN A 71 1.66 -4.49 3.42
CA GLN A 71 0.67 -5.49 3.78
C GLN A 71 -0.75 -4.89 3.88
N LEU A 72 -0.87 -3.70 4.48
CA LEU A 72 -2.14 -2.97 4.56
C LEU A 72 -2.69 -2.67 3.17
N LEU A 73 -1.86 -2.13 2.26
CA LEU A 73 -2.26 -1.83 0.89
C LEU A 73 -2.70 -3.07 0.11
N THR A 74 -1.95 -4.16 0.24
CA THR A 74 -2.30 -5.44 -0.37
C THR A 74 -3.66 -5.94 0.13
N SER A 75 -3.92 -5.78 1.43
CA SER A 75 -5.19 -6.17 2.06
C SER A 75 -6.34 -5.30 1.56
N ILE A 76 -6.15 -3.98 1.47
CA ILE A 76 -7.14 -3.04 0.92
C ILE A 76 -7.47 -3.41 -0.52
N LYS A 77 -6.44 -3.62 -1.37
CA LYS A 77 -6.64 -4.04 -2.76
C LYS A 77 -7.49 -5.30 -2.86
N GLY A 78 -7.21 -6.32 -2.06
CA GLY A 78 -7.99 -7.56 -2.02
C GLY A 78 -9.43 -7.34 -1.60
N ALA A 79 -9.67 -6.51 -0.57
CA ALA A 79 -11.01 -6.19 -0.10
C ALA A 79 -11.84 -5.45 -1.17
N VAL A 80 -11.23 -4.53 -1.91
CA VAL A 80 -11.92 -3.76 -2.96
C VAL A 80 -12.28 -4.65 -4.15
N VAL A 81 -11.36 -5.50 -4.61
CA VAL A 81 -11.64 -6.47 -5.69
C VAL A 81 -12.80 -7.38 -5.31
N ARG A 82 -12.79 -7.94 -4.09
CA ARG A 82 -13.88 -8.76 -3.58
C ARG A 82 -15.20 -7.99 -3.53
N SER A 83 -15.18 -6.72 -3.12
CA SER A 83 -16.38 -5.89 -3.08
C SER A 83 -16.98 -5.67 -4.47
N ALA A 84 -16.13 -5.44 -5.48
CA ALA A 84 -16.57 -5.30 -6.87
C ALA A 84 -17.17 -6.60 -7.42
N GLU A 85 -16.58 -7.75 -7.12
CA GLU A 85 -17.10 -9.07 -7.49
C GLU A 85 -18.47 -9.36 -6.87
N ILE A 86 -18.61 -9.11 -5.56
CA ILE A 86 -19.88 -9.31 -4.84
C ILE A 86 -20.97 -8.43 -5.46
N MET A 87 -20.67 -7.17 -5.75
CA MET A 87 -21.68 -6.26 -6.29
C MET A 87 -22.08 -6.61 -7.73
N SER A 88 -21.13 -6.99 -8.59
CA SER A 88 -21.42 -7.50 -9.94
C SER A 88 -22.32 -8.75 -9.90
N ALA A 89 -22.05 -9.68 -8.98
CA ALA A 89 -22.89 -10.84 -8.76
C ALA A 89 -24.29 -10.45 -8.24
N GLN A 90 -24.38 -9.45 -7.35
CA GLN A 90 -25.64 -8.91 -6.85
C GLN A 90 -26.45 -8.24 -7.96
N GLU A 91 -25.81 -7.47 -8.84
CA GLU A 91 -26.44 -6.83 -10.00
C GLU A 91 -26.97 -7.89 -10.98
N ALA A 92 -26.17 -8.89 -11.37
CA ALA A 92 -26.60 -9.99 -12.24
C ALA A 92 -27.82 -10.74 -11.65
N LYS A 93 -27.82 -10.95 -10.33
CA LYS A 93 -28.93 -11.57 -9.62
C LYS A 93 -30.17 -10.67 -9.58
N ASN A 94 -30.03 -9.38 -9.31
CA ASN A 94 -31.17 -8.45 -9.32
C ASN A 94 -31.75 -8.30 -10.74
N THR A 95 -30.89 -8.18 -11.76
CA THR A 95 -31.34 -8.00 -13.14
C THR A 95 -32.11 -9.22 -13.66
N SER A 96 -31.69 -10.44 -13.28
CA SER A 96 -32.43 -11.67 -13.60
C SER A 96 -33.78 -11.80 -12.86
N LEU A 97 -33.94 -11.14 -11.71
CA LEU A 97 -35.22 -11.06 -10.99
C LEU A 97 -36.18 -10.03 -11.59
N PHE A 98 -35.67 -8.92 -12.14
CA PHE A 98 -36.48 -7.85 -12.74
C PHE A 98 -36.79 -8.05 -14.23
N ASN A 99 -36.19 -9.04 -14.88
CA ASN A 99 -36.49 -9.39 -16.27
C ASN A 99 -36.81 -10.89 -16.45
N PRO A 100 -37.91 -11.41 -15.87
CA PRO A 100 -38.39 -12.74 -16.18
C PRO A 100 -39.19 -12.69 -17.50
N HIS A 101 -38.48 -12.92 -18.62
CA HIS A 101 -38.99 -13.09 -19.99
C HIS A 101 -39.95 -12.03 -20.57
#